data_AF-A0A0G3HBX2-F1
#
_entry.id   AF-A0A0G3HBX2-F1
#
_cell.length_a   1.000
_cell.length_b   1.000
_cell.length_c   1.000
_cell.angle_alpha   90.00
_cell.angle_beta   90.00
_cell.angle_gamma   90.00
#
_symmetry.space_group_name_H-M   'P 1'
#
loop_
_entity.id
_entity.type
_entity.pdbx_description
1 polymer ?
#
loop_
_entity_poly.entity_id
_entity_poly.type
_entity_poly.pdbx_seq_one_letter_code
_entity_poly.pdbx_strand_id
1 'polypeptide(L)' 'MKNWEYSTVPLLSHASTQILNSWGEDGWELVSVVPGPNPDSSIAFLKRELS' A
#
# COMPACT_ATOMS: atom_id res chain seq x y z
N MET A 1 5.73 -19.08 13.99
CA MET A 1 4.64 -18.11 13.74
C MET A 1 5.07 -17.25 12.58
N LYS A 2 4.18 -16.89 11.66
CA LYS A 2 4.54 -15.97 10.57
C LYS A 2 4.68 -14.57 11.14
N ASN A 3 5.81 -13.92 10.88
CA ASN A 3 6.06 -12.54 11.25
C ASN A 3 5.68 -11.65 10.06
N TRP A 4 5.07 -10.50 10.33
CA TRP A 4 4.59 -9.59 9.30
C TRP A 4 5.26 -8.22 9.45
N GLU A 5 5.66 -7.66 8.33
CA GLU A 5 6.04 -6.25 8.20
C GLU A 5 4.86 -5.48 7.63
N TYR A 6 4.63 -4.27 8.13
CA TYR A 6 3.55 -3.38 7.68
C TYR A 6 4.11 -2.06 7.18
N SER A 7 3.54 -1.54 6.11
CA SER A 7 3.90 -0.25 5.54
C SER A 7 2.66 0.55 5.15
N THR A 8 2.77 1.87 5.19
CA THR A 8 1.74 2.80 4.76
C THR A 8 2.30 3.71 3.68
N VAL A 9 1.60 3.83 2.56
CA VAL A 9 2.07 4.60 1.41
C VAL A 9 0.98 5.55 0.91
N PRO A 10 1.31 6.80 0.60
CA PRO A 10 0.36 7.71 -0.02
C PRO A 10 0.08 7.30 -1.46
N LEU A 11 -1.19 7.35 -1.87
CA LEU A 11 -1.62 7.11 -3.23
C LEU A 11 -1.96 8.44 -3.90
N LEU A 12 -1.23 8.74 -4.97
CA LEU A 12 -1.57 9.84 -5.88
C LEU A 12 -2.72 9.39 -6.78
N SER A 13 -3.79 10.19 -6.90
CA SER A 13 -5.01 9.79 -7.61
C SER A 13 -4.77 9.40 -9.07
N HIS A 14 -3.77 10.01 -9.72
CA HIS A 14 -3.41 9.78 -11.11
C HIS A 14 -2.33 8.69 -11.32
N ALA A 15 -1.76 8.12 -10.23
CA ALA A 15 -0.69 7.12 -10.31
C ALA A 15 -0.90 5.93 -9.34
N SER A 16 -2.09 5.78 -8.75
CA SER A 16 -2.39 4.76 -7.75
C SER A 16 -2.06 3.34 -8.23
N THR A 17 -2.45 2.97 -9.45
CA THR A 17 -2.13 1.66 -10.05
C THR A 17 -0.62 1.44 -10.17
N GLN A 18 0.13 2.44 -10.65
CA GLN A 18 1.58 2.34 -10.79
C GLN A 18 2.25 2.13 -9.44
N ILE A 19 1.85 2.92 -8.42
CA ILE A 19 2.37 2.80 -7.06
C ILE A 19 2.09 1.38 -6.52
N LEU A 20 0.83 0.92 -6.56
CA LEU A 20 0.47 -0.39 -6.03
C LEU A 20 1.17 -1.54 -6.74
N ASN A 21 1.36 -1.45 -8.06
CA ASN A 21 2.11 -2.47 -8.81
C ASN A 21 3.56 -2.55 -8.34
N SER A 22 4.27 -1.42 -8.20
CA SER A 22 5.67 -1.43 -7.74
C SER A 22 5.82 -2.05 -6.36
N TRP A 23 4.93 -1.73 -5.41
CA TRP A 23 4.95 -2.37 -4.09
C TRP A 23 4.58 -3.87 -4.17
N GLY A 24 3.67 -4.25 -5.05
CA GLY A 24 3.34 -5.65 -5.32
C GLY A 24 4.52 -6.45 -5.86
N GLU A 25 5.32 -5.87 -6.75
CA GLU A 25 6.57 -6.46 -7.25
C GLU A 25 7.62 -6.65 -6.14
N ASP A 26 7.64 -5.74 -5.15
CA ASP A 26 8.47 -5.85 -3.93
C ASP A 26 7.94 -6.88 -2.90
N GLY A 27 6.86 -7.59 -3.24
CA GLY A 27 6.27 -8.66 -2.43
C GLY A 27 5.28 -8.16 -1.37
N TRP A 28 4.81 -6.93 -1.46
CA TRP A 28 3.81 -6.39 -0.55
C TRP A 28 2.39 -6.74 -0.99
N GLU A 29 1.57 -7.16 -0.03
CA GLU A 29 0.14 -7.40 -0.21
C GLU A 29 -0.66 -6.18 0.27
N LEU A 30 -1.52 -5.65 -0.59
CA LEU A 30 -2.46 -4.59 -0.23
C LEU A 30 -3.51 -5.12 0.76
N VAL A 31 -3.64 -4.45 1.90
CA VAL A 31 -4.62 -4.77 2.93
C VAL A 31 -5.86 -3.89 2.82
N SER A 32 -5.67 -2.58 2.71
CA SER A 32 -6.77 -1.62 2.65
C SER A 32 -6.32 -0.29 2.08
N VAL A 33 -7.28 0.49 1.55
CA VAL A 33 -7.08 1.88 1.13
C VAL A 33 -8.05 2.74 1.92
N VAL A 34 -7.52 3.75 2.60
CA VAL A 34 -8.29 4.72 3.37
C VAL A 34 -8.28 6.06 2.61
N PRO A 35 -9.45 6.56 2.17
CA PRO A 35 -9.53 7.88 1.56
C PRO A 35 -9.29 8.96 2.61
N GLY A 36 -8.42 9.92 2.31
CA GLY A 36 -8.27 11.12 3.11
C GLY A 36 -9.37 12.17 2.81
N PRO A 37 -9.35 13.32 3.49
CA PRO A 37 -10.35 14.38 3.30
C PRO A 37 -10.37 14.94 1.87
N ASN A 38 -9.28 14.80 1.12
CA ASN A 38 -9.14 15.21 -0.28
C ASN A 38 -8.88 13.98 -1.18
N PRO A 39 -9.28 14.00 -2.46
CA PRO A 39 -9.10 12.87 -3.38
C PRO A 39 -7.64 12.41 -3.53
N ASP A 40 -6.67 13.34 -3.48
CA ASP A 40 -5.23 13.07 -3.58
C ASP A 40 -4.57 12.60 -2.27
N SER A 41 -5.34 12.44 -1.19
CA SER A 41 -4.80 12.13 0.15
C SER A 41 -5.10 10.70 0.62
N SER A 42 -5.34 9.78 -0.33
CA SER A 42 -5.60 8.38 0.02
C SER A 42 -4.34 7.67 0.51
N ILE A 43 -4.45 6.82 1.52
CA ILE A 43 -3.35 6.03 2.07
C ILE A 43 -3.64 4.54 1.86
N ALA A 44 -2.67 3.80 1.33
CA ALA A 44 -2.70 2.34 1.27
C ALA A 44 -1.94 1.73 2.45
N PHE A 45 -2.54 0.71 3.06
CA PHE A 45 -1.92 -0.15 4.06
C PHE A 45 -1.49 -1.44 3.39
N LEU A 46 -0.23 -1.81 3.55
CA LEU A 46 0.35 -3.01 2.99
C LEU A 46 0.97 -3.87 4.07
N LYS A 47 1.07 -5.17 3.80
CA LYS A 47 1.80 -6.12 4.64
C LYS A 47 2.69 -7.02 3.78
N ARG A 48 3.77 -7.52 4.36
CA ARG A 48 4.66 -8.49 3.74
C ARG A 48 5.10 -9.53 4.77
N GLU A 49 5.22 -10.78 4.36
CA GLU A 49 5.73 -11.84 5.24
C GLU A 49 7.23 -11.68 5.42
N LEU A 50 7.69 -11.69 6.68
CA LEU A 50 9.11 -11.72 7.02
C LEU A 50 9.57 -13.19 7.00
N SER A 51 10.47 -13.50 6.05
CA SER A 51 11.14 -14.81 5.93
C SER A 51 12.13 -15.07 7.06
#